data_AF-A0A3P3XIJ9-F1
#
_entry.id   AF-A0A3P3XIJ9-F1
#
_cell.length_a   1.000
_cell.length_b   1.000
_cell.length_c   1.000
_cell.angle_alpha   90.00
_cell.angle_beta   90.00
_cell.angle_gamma   90.00
#
_symmetry.space_group_name_H-M   'P 1'
#
loop_
_entity.id
_entity.type
_entity.pdbx_description
1 polymer ?
#
loop_
_entity_poly.entity_id
_entity_poly.type
_entity_poly.pdbx_seq_one_letter_code
_entity_poly.pdbx_strand_id
1 'polypeptide(L)'
;MEIKKDRVVTIDYTLRDDTGRLIDSSAGSEPLVYLHGNENIIPGLEKELEGKNPGEAIECSIKPGDAYGDRDEALVFKVQKKDFGENVEVAPGMQFEAHGENGVQIVTVVKVDGEEVTLDANHPLAGETLHFDVKVVDVREATPEELEHGHVHTGHDHEEFEENEEDFEVEDSSES
;
A
#
# COMPACT_ATOMS: atom_id res chain seq x y z
N MET A 1 -26.80 -2.91 5.49
CA MET A 1 -26.10 -4.15 5.83
C MET A 1 -24.92 -3.76 6.70
N GLU A 2 -24.60 -4.48 7.77
CA GLU A 2 -23.41 -4.16 8.59
C GLU A 2 -22.12 -4.58 7.86
N ILE A 3 -20.95 -4.10 8.29
CA ILE A 3 -19.64 -4.55 7.77
C ILE A 3 -19.29 -5.88 8.44
N LYS A 4 -18.92 -6.89 7.63
CA LYS A 4 -18.45 -8.23 8.05
C LYS A 4 -17.49 -8.77 7.01
N LYS A 5 -16.77 -9.84 7.37
CA LYS A 5 -15.97 -10.63 6.43
C LYS A 5 -16.73 -10.93 5.13
N ASP A 6 -16.01 -10.87 4.00
CA ASP A 6 -16.48 -11.17 2.65
C ASP A 6 -17.53 -10.18 2.12
N ARG A 7 -17.52 -8.94 2.65
CA ARG A 7 -18.36 -7.84 2.18
C ARG A 7 -17.52 -6.77 1.51
N VAL A 8 -18.07 -6.19 0.46
CA VAL A 8 -17.49 -5.03 -0.20
C VAL A 8 -17.98 -3.79 0.51
N VAL A 9 -17.03 -2.99 0.99
CA VAL A 9 -17.29 -1.80 1.77
C VAL A 9 -16.74 -0.60 1.02
N THR A 10 -17.59 0.40 0.84
CA THR A 10 -17.20 1.70 0.30
C THR A 10 -17.09 2.69 1.45
N ILE A 11 -15.92 3.28 1.64
CA ILE A 11 -15.66 4.24 2.71
C ILE A 11 -15.09 5.54 2.16
N ASP A 12 -15.49 6.63 2.79
CA ASP A 12 -14.75 7.88 2.74
C ASP A 12 -13.82 7.94 3.94
N TYR A 13 -12.56 8.30 3.75
CA TYR A 13 -11.60 8.42 4.84
C TYR A 13 -10.80 9.72 4.77
N THR A 14 -10.33 10.17 5.91
CA THR A 14 -9.34 11.23 6.06
C THR A 14 -8.30 10.76 7.05
N LEU A 15 -7.04 10.75 6.63
CA LEU A 15 -5.89 10.31 7.41
C LEU A 15 -5.06 11.52 7.85
N ARG A 16 -4.79 11.60 9.15
CA ARG A 16 -3.94 12.63 9.75
C ARG A 16 -2.85 12.01 10.63
N ASP A 17 -1.74 12.73 10.78
CA ASP A 17 -0.70 12.40 11.75
C ASP A 17 -1.00 12.98 13.15
N ASP A 18 -0.15 12.68 14.13
CA ASP A 18 -0.24 13.20 15.51
C ASP A 18 -0.15 14.73 15.59
N THR A 19 0.39 15.40 14.56
CA THR A 19 0.47 16.86 14.49
C THR A 19 -0.82 17.49 13.93
N GLY A 20 -1.77 16.66 13.49
CA GLY A 20 -3.00 17.07 12.83
C GLY A 20 -2.81 17.43 11.36
N ARG A 21 -1.65 17.13 10.78
CA ARG A 21 -1.40 17.34 9.35
C ARG A 21 -2.15 16.30 8.54
N LEU A 22 -2.82 16.76 7.49
CA LEU A 22 -3.45 15.88 6.51
C LEU A 22 -2.36 15.12 5.74
N ILE A 23 -2.39 13.79 5.85
CA ILE A 23 -1.49 12.89 5.12
C ILE A 23 -2.18 12.40 3.85
N ASP A 24 -3.43 11.94 3.98
CA ASP A 24 -4.21 11.41 2.86
C ASP A 24 -5.72 11.58 3.10
N SER A 25 -6.53 11.54 2.05
CA SER A 25 -7.99 11.69 2.13
C SER A 25 -8.71 11.28 0.85
N SER A 26 -9.81 10.55 0.97
CA SER A 26 -10.76 10.32 -0.14
C SER A 26 -11.68 11.51 -0.39
N ALA A 27 -11.76 12.49 0.52
CA ALA A 27 -12.64 13.64 0.37
C ALA A 27 -12.23 14.50 -0.85
N GLY A 28 -13.08 14.51 -1.87
CA GLY A 28 -12.82 15.18 -3.15
C GLY A 28 -12.30 14.25 -4.26
N SER A 29 -12.07 12.98 -3.94
CA SER A 29 -11.72 11.89 -4.86
C SER A 29 -12.81 10.81 -4.84
N GLU A 30 -12.58 9.70 -5.54
CA GLU A 30 -13.45 8.53 -5.46
C GLU A 30 -13.33 7.86 -4.08
N PRO A 31 -14.44 7.38 -3.49
CA PRO A 31 -14.40 6.70 -2.21
C PRO A 31 -13.63 5.38 -2.33
N LEU A 32 -12.93 5.00 -1.26
CA LEU A 32 -12.17 3.76 -1.22
C LEU A 32 -13.13 2.58 -1.14
N VAL A 33 -12.97 1.62 -2.06
CA VAL A 33 -13.74 0.39 -2.05
C VAL A 33 -12.80 -0.78 -1.78
N TYR A 34 -13.11 -1.57 -0.78
CA TYR A 34 -12.28 -2.70 -0.38
C TYR A 34 -13.12 -3.92 0.03
N LEU A 35 -12.51 -5.10 0.00
CA LEU A 35 -13.11 -6.34 0.46
C LEU A 35 -12.68 -6.61 1.90
N HIS A 36 -13.66 -6.63 2.80
CA HIS A 36 -13.43 -6.79 4.24
C HIS A 36 -13.09 -8.23 4.61
N GLY A 37 -12.11 -8.41 5.47
CA GLY A 37 -11.56 -9.69 5.92
C GLY A 37 -10.51 -10.32 4.99
N ASN A 38 -9.93 -9.52 4.08
CA ASN A 38 -8.99 -9.96 3.04
C ASN A 38 -7.69 -9.12 3.00
N GLU A 39 -7.32 -8.50 4.13
CA GLU A 39 -6.04 -7.77 4.29
C GLU A 39 -5.80 -6.63 3.27
N ASN A 40 -6.88 -6.11 2.67
CA ASN A 40 -6.84 -5.01 1.70
C ASN A 40 -6.57 -3.64 2.35
N ILE A 41 -6.81 -3.52 3.66
CA ILE A 41 -6.57 -2.31 4.45
C ILE A 41 -5.84 -2.68 5.73
N ILE A 42 -5.30 -1.67 6.43
CA ILE A 42 -4.59 -1.89 7.68
C ILE A 42 -5.49 -2.58 8.73
N PRO A 43 -4.96 -3.55 9.49
CA PRO A 43 -5.75 -4.40 10.37
C PRO A 43 -6.42 -3.62 11.50
N GLY A 44 -5.82 -2.51 11.96
CA GLY A 44 -6.42 -1.64 12.96
C GLY A 44 -7.69 -0.97 12.46
N LEU A 45 -7.69 -0.46 11.23
CA LEU A 45 -8.86 0.19 10.65
C LEU A 45 -9.97 -0.82 10.33
N GLU A 46 -9.59 -1.99 9.82
CA GLU A 46 -10.52 -3.09 9.55
C GLU A 46 -11.28 -3.52 10.82
N LYS A 47 -10.57 -3.67 11.95
CA LYS A 47 -11.20 -4.01 13.24
C LYS A 47 -12.20 -2.96 13.71
N GLU A 48 -11.90 -1.67 13.52
CA GLU A 48 -12.78 -0.57 13.95
C GLU A 48 -14.03 -0.43 13.07
N LEU A 49 -13.94 -0.86 11.80
CA LEU A 49 -15.04 -0.87 10.85
C LEU A 49 -15.95 -2.10 10.99
N GLU A 50 -15.47 -3.21 11.54
CA GLU A 50 -16.27 -4.42 11.77
C GLU A 50 -17.57 -4.11 12.54
N GLY A 51 -18.71 -4.55 11.99
CA GLY A 51 -20.04 -4.36 12.58
C GLY A 51 -20.66 -2.97 12.38
N LYS A 52 -19.99 -2.02 11.72
CA LYS A 52 -20.57 -0.70 11.40
C LYS A 52 -21.54 -0.78 10.23
N ASN A 53 -22.45 0.20 10.13
CA ASN A 53 -23.47 0.27 9.10
C ASN A 53 -23.21 1.43 8.13
N PRO A 54 -23.72 1.36 6.89
CA PRO A 54 -23.66 2.46 5.94
C PRO A 54 -24.30 3.72 6.53
N GLY A 55 -23.63 4.86 6.32
CA GLY A 55 -23.98 6.15 6.88
C GLY A 55 -23.34 6.45 8.24
N GLU A 56 -22.73 5.47 8.92
CA GLU A 56 -22.00 5.72 10.16
C GLU A 56 -20.64 6.36 9.89
N ALA A 57 -20.25 7.29 10.77
CA ALA A 57 -18.92 7.87 10.80
C ALA A 57 -18.22 7.46 12.09
N ILE A 58 -16.94 7.14 11.99
CA ILE A 58 -16.08 6.73 13.09
C ILE A 58 -14.78 7.53 13.05
N GLU A 59 -14.27 7.85 14.22
CA GLU A 59 -12.96 8.47 14.40
C GLU A 59 -12.13 7.48 15.23
N CYS A 60 -11.00 7.04 14.70
CA CYS A 60 -10.14 6.07 15.36
C CYS A 60 -8.66 6.42 15.21
N SER A 61 -7.87 6.14 16.25
CA SER A 61 -6.43 6.33 16.25
C SER A 61 -5.76 4.96 16.20
N ILE A 62 -5.09 4.65 15.09
CA ILE A 62 -4.43 3.38 14.84
C ILE A 62 -2.94 3.53 15.18
N LYS A 63 -2.47 2.66 16.09
CA LYS A 63 -1.06 2.61 16.47
C LYS A 63 -0.23 2.02 15.33
N PRO A 64 1.09 2.32 15.27
CA PRO A 64 1.97 1.82 14.21
C PRO A 64 1.85 0.30 14.00
N GLY A 65 1.88 -0.48 15.07
CA GLY A 65 1.78 -1.95 15.01
C GLY A 65 0.48 -2.52 14.44
N ASP A 66 -0.62 -1.75 14.41
CA ASP A 66 -1.89 -2.12 13.76
C ASP A 66 -2.11 -1.34 12.44
N ALA A 67 -1.15 -0.52 12.02
CA ALA A 67 -1.13 0.24 10.77
C ALA A 67 -0.06 -0.31 9.81
N TYR A 68 1.04 0.42 9.62
CA TYR A 68 2.15 0.07 8.72
C TYR A 68 3.34 -0.57 9.43
N GLY A 69 3.14 -1.01 10.68
CA GLY A 69 4.18 -1.55 11.53
C GLY A 69 4.96 -0.47 12.27
N ASP A 70 5.75 -0.94 13.25
CA ASP A 70 6.75 -0.11 13.90
C ASP A 70 7.93 0.12 12.95
N ARG A 71 8.56 1.30 13.06
CA ARG A 71 9.78 1.58 12.32
C ARG A 71 10.89 0.67 12.82
N ASP A 72 11.46 -0.11 11.90
CA ASP A 72 12.58 -1.00 12.18
C ASP A 72 13.91 -0.29 11.86
N GLU A 73 14.72 -0.04 12.89
CA GLU A 73 16.06 0.53 12.72
C GLU A 73 17.00 -0.41 11.95
N ALA A 74 16.73 -1.72 11.88
CA ALA A 74 17.49 -2.67 11.08
C ALA A 74 17.27 -2.49 9.57
N LEU A 75 16.14 -1.89 9.17
CA LEU A 75 15.84 -1.50 7.80
C LEU A 75 16.42 -0.13 7.41
N VAL A 76 17.08 0.54 8.36
CA VAL A 76 17.84 1.76 8.11
C VAL A 76 19.31 1.41 7.98
N PHE A 77 19.86 1.56 6.77
CA PHE A 77 21.23 1.19 6.49
C PHE A 77 21.96 2.25 5.67
N LYS A 78 23.29 2.21 5.79
CA LYS A 78 24.19 3.16 5.15
C LYS A 78 24.86 2.49 3.96
N VAL A 79 24.80 3.15 2.81
CA VAL A 79 25.47 2.72 1.59
C VAL A 79 26.40 3.82 1.09
N GLN A 80 27.31 3.47 0.19
CA GLN A 80 28.15 4.48 -0.44
C GLN A 80 27.44 5.04 -1.66
N LYS A 81 27.61 6.33 -1.94
CA LYS A 81 27.01 6.98 -3.11
C LYS A 81 27.39 6.29 -4.43
N LYS A 82 28.56 5.66 -4.49
CA LYS A 82 29.02 4.87 -5.65
C LYS A 82 28.15 3.64 -5.94
N ASP A 83 27.46 3.09 -4.94
CA ASP A 83 26.63 1.90 -5.11
C ASP A 83 25.37 2.19 -5.95
N PHE A 84 24.98 3.46 -6.08
CA PHE A 84 23.93 3.92 -6.99
C PHE A 84 24.37 4.02 -8.46
N GLY A 85 25.68 3.89 -8.73
CA GLY A 85 26.27 4.09 -10.05
C GLY A 85 26.84 5.49 -10.26
N GLU A 86 27.77 5.59 -11.21
CA GLU A 86 28.36 6.88 -11.60
C GLU A 86 27.31 7.71 -12.35
N ASN A 87 27.04 8.93 -11.85
CA ASN A 87 26.07 9.93 -12.35
C ASN A 87 24.64 9.89 -11.77
N VAL A 88 24.37 9.16 -10.68
CA VAL A 88 23.11 9.33 -9.95
C VAL A 88 23.23 10.47 -8.95
N GLU A 89 22.44 11.52 -9.13
CA GLU A 89 22.24 12.54 -8.10
C GLU A 89 21.37 11.97 -6.99
N VAL A 90 21.94 11.78 -5.82
CA VAL A 90 21.24 11.28 -4.63
C VAL A 90 20.97 12.45 -3.70
N ALA A 91 19.71 12.70 -3.39
CA ALA A 91 19.26 13.74 -2.49
C ALA A 91 18.29 13.18 -1.43
N PRO A 92 18.25 13.76 -0.21
CA PRO A 92 17.24 13.40 0.79
C PRO A 92 15.82 13.51 0.23
N GLY A 93 14.99 12.50 0.52
CA GLY A 93 13.62 12.37 0.01
C GLY A 93 13.49 11.62 -1.32
N MET A 94 14.59 11.31 -2.01
CA MET A 94 14.53 10.45 -3.21
C MET A 94 14.23 9.00 -2.82
N GLN A 95 13.45 8.32 -3.65
CA GLN A 95 13.10 6.91 -3.51
C GLN A 95 13.80 6.09 -4.60
N PHE A 96 14.27 4.91 -4.23
CA PHE A 96 14.98 3.97 -5.12
C PHE A 96 14.41 2.57 -4.95
N GLU A 97 14.37 1.80 -6.03
CA GLU A 97 14.09 0.37 -5.98
C GLU A 97 15.37 -0.38 -5.59
N ALA A 98 15.38 -0.99 -4.41
CA ALA A 98 16.43 -1.88 -3.95
C ALA A 98 15.97 -3.33 -4.05
N HIS A 99 16.83 -4.23 -4.50
CA HIS A 99 16.53 -5.66 -4.54
C HIS A 99 17.03 -6.28 -3.23
N GLY A 100 16.11 -6.62 -2.32
CA GLY A 100 16.39 -7.32 -1.07
C GLY A 100 16.11 -8.82 -1.16
N GLU A 101 16.33 -9.54 -0.04
CA GLU A 101 15.99 -10.97 0.06
C GLU A 101 14.50 -11.26 -0.15
N ASN A 102 13.63 -10.29 0.15
CA ASN A 102 12.19 -10.39 -0.03
C ASN A 102 11.70 -9.85 -1.39
N GLY A 103 12.61 -9.57 -2.35
CA GLY A 103 12.28 -9.01 -3.66
C GLY A 103 12.59 -7.52 -3.77
N VAL A 104 11.97 -6.87 -4.76
CA VAL A 104 12.12 -5.43 -4.99
C VAL A 104 11.38 -4.66 -3.90
N GLN A 105 12.09 -3.78 -3.20
CA GLN A 105 11.57 -2.90 -2.15
C GLN A 105 11.93 -1.46 -2.45
N ILE A 106 11.03 -0.53 -2.17
CA ILE A 106 11.31 0.90 -2.30
C ILE A 106 12.02 1.37 -1.04
N VAL A 107 13.18 2.01 -1.21
CA VAL A 107 13.97 2.61 -0.13
C VAL A 107 14.04 4.12 -0.31
N THR A 108 13.94 4.87 0.78
CA THR A 108 13.96 6.33 0.77
C THR A 108 15.29 6.85 1.32
N VAL A 109 15.88 7.84 0.66
CA VAL A 109 17.07 8.53 1.17
C VAL A 109 16.68 9.44 2.32
N VAL A 110 17.13 9.11 3.52
CA VAL A 110 16.90 9.95 4.71
C VAL A 110 17.95 11.05 4.81
N LYS A 111 19.20 10.72 4.48
CA LYS A 111 20.33 11.63 4.67
C LYS A 111 21.46 11.35 3.69
N VAL A 112 22.14 12.40 3.26
CA VAL A 112 23.35 12.33 2.45
C VAL A 112 24.45 13.12 3.18
N ASP A 113 25.51 12.43 3.59
CA ASP A 113 26.69 13.00 4.27
C ASP A 113 27.94 12.73 3.42
N GLY A 114 28.20 13.61 2.45
CA GLY A 114 29.34 13.46 1.54
C GLY A 114 29.20 12.24 0.63
N GLU A 115 30.00 11.20 0.89
CA GLU A 115 29.97 9.94 0.14
C GLU A 115 29.09 8.86 0.79
N GLU A 116 28.63 9.07 2.03
CA GLU A 116 27.74 8.16 2.75
C GLU A 116 26.28 8.57 2.58
N VAL A 117 25.42 7.62 2.23
CA VAL A 117 23.98 7.81 2.05
C VAL A 117 23.25 6.91 3.04
N THR A 118 22.37 7.49 3.85
CA THR A 118 21.49 6.74 4.75
C THR A 118 20.17 6.48 4.03
N LEU A 119 19.84 5.21 3.88
CA LEU A 119 18.61 4.71 3.29
C LEU A 119 17.72 4.11 4.36
N ASP A 120 16.42 4.24 4.12
CA ASP A 120 15.38 3.69 4.97
C ASP A 120 14.41 2.88 4.11
N ALA A 121 14.37 1.58 4.35
CA ALA A 121 13.47 0.65 3.68
C ALA A 121 12.12 0.48 4.40
N ASN A 122 11.88 1.21 5.48
CA ASN A 122 10.57 1.21 6.14
C ASN A 122 9.52 1.89 5.26
N HIS A 123 8.26 1.51 5.46
CA HIS A 123 7.14 2.25 4.90
C HIS A 123 7.19 3.71 5.38
N PRO A 124 6.87 4.72 4.54
CA PRO A 124 6.96 6.13 4.92
C PRO A 124 6.13 6.52 6.15
N LEU A 125 5.08 5.76 6.46
CA LEU A 125 4.20 5.94 7.62
C LEU A 125 4.48 4.95 8.77
N ALA A 126 5.56 4.15 8.69
CA ALA A 126 5.92 3.21 9.74
C ALA A 126 6.38 3.95 11.00
N GLY A 127 5.94 3.46 12.17
CA GLY A 127 6.24 4.09 13.46
C GLY A 127 5.40 5.32 13.80
N GLU A 128 4.49 5.77 12.93
CA GLU A 128 3.58 6.89 13.21
C GLU A 128 2.20 6.41 13.68
N THR A 129 1.61 7.11 14.66
CA THR A 129 0.21 6.88 15.04
C THR A 129 -0.67 7.63 14.05
N LEU A 130 -1.60 6.92 13.43
CA LEU A 130 -2.44 7.42 12.36
C LEU A 130 -3.86 7.68 12.88
N HIS A 131 -4.37 8.88 12.65
CA HIS A 131 -5.73 9.28 13.02
C HIS A 131 -6.62 9.25 11.80
N PHE A 132 -7.62 8.37 11.83
CA PHE A 132 -8.56 8.16 10.73
C PHE A 132 -9.95 8.67 11.10
N ASP A 133 -10.46 9.59 10.30
CA ASP A 133 -11.87 9.94 10.22
C ASP A 133 -12.47 9.13 9.06
N VAL A 134 -13.32 8.12 9.34
CA VAL A 134 -13.90 7.26 8.31
C VAL A 134 -15.42 7.34 8.33
N LYS A 135 -16.01 7.42 7.15
CA LYS A 135 -17.45 7.37 6.93
C LYS A 135 -17.79 6.22 6.01
N VAL A 136 -18.64 5.31 6.48
CA VAL A 136 -19.13 4.20 5.67
C VAL A 136 -20.16 4.76 4.69
N VAL A 137 -19.89 4.64 3.40
CA VAL A 137 -20.77 5.12 2.33
C VAL A 137 -21.77 4.04 1.96
N ASP A 138 -21.28 2.83 1.65
CA ASP A 138 -22.10 1.69 1.24
C ASP A 138 -21.50 0.36 1.68
N VAL A 139 -22.34 -0.65 1.83
CA VAL A 139 -21.93 -2.03 2.14
C VAL A 139 -22.78 -2.99 1.33
N ARG A 140 -22.12 -3.81 0.52
CA ARG A 140 -22.76 -4.84 -0.32
C ARG A 140 -22.08 -6.20 -0.15
N GLU A 141 -22.74 -7.24 -0.66
CA GLU A 141 -22.15 -8.56 -0.78
C GLU A 141 -21.11 -8.57 -1.91
N ALA A 142 -20.01 -9.27 -1.69
CA ALA A 142 -19.01 -9.52 -2.73
C ALA A 142 -19.55 -10.50 -3.78
N THR A 143 -19.17 -10.30 -5.03
CA THR A 143 -19.44 -11.30 -6.07
C THR A 143 -18.51 -12.51 -5.88
N PRO A 144 -18.86 -13.69 -6.45
CA PRO A 144 -17.97 -14.85 -6.40
C PRO A 144 -16.58 -14.56 -6.97
N GLU A 145 -16.52 -13.77 -8.05
CA GLU A 145 -15.26 -13.37 -8.70
C GLU A 145 -14.38 -12.51 -7.77
N GLU A 146 -14.97 -11.55 -7.05
CA GLU A 146 -14.25 -10.70 -6.08
C GLU A 146 -13.73 -11.52 -4.88
N LEU A 147 -14.45 -12.56 -4.48
CA LEU A 147 -14.01 -13.47 -3.42
C LEU A 147 -12.89 -14.40 -3.89
N GLU A 148 -12.93 -14.86 -5.14
CA GLU A 148 -11.86 -15.68 -5.73
C GLU A 148 -10.58 -14.87 -5.92
N HIS A 149 -10.70 -13.58 -6.29
CA HIS A 149 -9.55 -12.70 -6.50
C HIS A 149 -9.06 -11.97 -5.23
N GLY A 150 -9.87 -11.93 -4.16
CA GLY A 150 -9.52 -11.31 -2.89
C GLY A 150 -9.55 -9.78 -2.87
N HIS A 151 -9.91 -9.14 -3.99
CA HIS A 151 -10.03 -7.68 -4.13
C HIS A 151 -11.26 -7.30 -4.95
N VAL A 152 -11.69 -6.04 -4.81
CA VAL A 152 -12.88 -5.52 -5.48
C VAL A 152 -12.51 -5.06 -6.87
N HIS A 153 -13.27 -5.49 -7.88
CA HIS A 153 -13.16 -4.94 -9.22
C HIS A 153 -14.03 -3.67 -9.31
N THR A 154 -13.58 -2.59 -8.68
CA THR A 154 -14.09 -1.27 -9.06
C THR A 154 -13.57 -0.96 -10.46
N GLY A 155 -14.42 -0.43 -11.34
CA GLY A 155 -14.10 -0.17 -12.76
C GLY A 155 -13.03 0.90 -13.02
N HIS A 156 -12.09 1.09 -12.11
CA HIS A 156 -10.88 1.86 -12.27
C HIS A 156 -9.69 1.04 -11.74
N ASP A 157 -8.72 0.90 -12.64
CA ASP A 157 -7.38 0.33 -12.45
C ASP A 157 -7.29 -1.20 -12.48
N HIS A 158 -7.29 -1.73 -13.71
CA HIS A 158 -6.04 -2.22 -14.26
C HIS A 158 -6.12 -2.11 -15.78
N GLU A 159 -5.24 -1.29 -16.36
CA GLU A 159 -4.67 -1.68 -17.65
C GLU A 159 -4.22 -3.12 -17.47
N GLU A 160 -4.86 -4.02 -18.23
CA GLU A 160 -4.38 -5.37 -18.45
C GLU A 160 -2.87 -5.27 -18.65
N PHE A 161 -2.11 -5.73 -17.66
CA PHE A 161 -0.82 -6.31 -17.98
C PHE A 161 -1.21 -7.58 -18.75
N GLU A 162 -1.43 -7.43 -20.06
CA GLU A 162 -1.48 -8.56 -20.98
C GLU A 162 -0.17 -9.32 -20.73
N GLU A 163 -0.27 -10.44 -20.02
CA GLU A 163 0.74 -11.47 -20.09
C GLU A 163 0.85 -11.83 -21.56
N ASN A 164 1.83 -11.23 -22.24
CA ASN A 164 2.20 -11.58 -23.60
C ASN A 164 2.84 -12.97 -23.54
N GLU A 165 2.03 -14.00 -23.33
CA GLU A 165 2.33 -15.38 -23.67
C GLU A 165 2.25 -15.52 -25.19
N GLU A 166 3.09 -14.77 -25.92
CA GLU A 166 3.40 -15.11 -27.30
C GLU A 166 4.41 -16.26 -27.29
N ASP A 167 3.81 -17.45 -27.24
CA ASP A 167 4.29 -18.73 -27.71
C ASP A 167 5.38 -18.56 -28.79
N PHE A 168 6.64 -18.62 -28.38
CA PHE A 168 7.75 -18.72 -29.32
C PHE A 168 7.81 -20.17 -29.81
N GLU A 169 7.01 -20.49 -30.84
CA GLU A 169 7.18 -21.71 -31.63
C GLU A 169 8.58 -21.67 -32.26
N VAL A 170 9.54 -22.32 -31.59
CA VAL A 170 10.77 -22.78 -32.24
C VAL A 170 10.38 -23.84 -33.25
N GLU A 171 10.17 -23.44 -34.50
CA GLU A 171 10.19 -24.39 -35.62
C GLU A 171 11.59 -25.02 -35.70
N ASP A 172 11.67 -26.23 -35.15
CA ASP A 172 12.80 -27.13 -35.25
C ASP A 172 13.11 -27.39 -36.73
N SER A 173 14.11 -26.67 -37.23
CA SER A 173 14.72 -26.95 -38.51
C SER A 173 15.57 -28.20 -38.35
N SER A 174 14.99 -29.37 -38.59
CA SER A 174 15.77 -30.58 -38.85
C SER A 174 15.19 -31.47 -39.96
N GLU A 175 16.01 -31.60 -41.00
CA GLU A 175 16.19 -32.77 -41.87
C GLU A 175 15.03 -33.32 -42.71
N SER A 176 15.09 -33.05 -44.03
CA SER A 176 15.49 -34.03 -45.07
C SER A 176 15.60 -33.41 -46.47
#